data_AF-A0A8H5WCZ9-F1
#
_entry.id   AF-A0A8H5WCZ9-F1
#
_cell.length_a   1.000
_cell.length_b   1.000
_cell.length_c   1.000
_cell.angle_alpha   90.00
_cell.angle_beta   90.00
_cell.angle_gamma   90.00
#
_symmetry.space_group_name_H-M   'P 1'
#
loop_
_entity.id
_entity.type
_entity.pdbx_description
1 polymer ?
#
loop_
_entity_poly.entity_id
_entity_poly.type
_entity_poly.pdbx_seq_one_letter_code
_entity_poly.pdbx_strand_id
1 'polypeptide(L)'
;MDNSWGGRNLGSTISRGFTSGLSQTLTNHNQATQIGYASLGLCYSVEKTEDQALLVPGSVSIANLSTISTSSIVNASSSTKSEEYAANSYGIMSLALNEGIPDDILSPGTLFFADNKFLFCDGGSCVYVFRETNTLSLDNPQRAPVSAVTDRKVNITTHCDALKVRQGGNGTGELITVDNGSRETNITVPRTEVLSEKVYMTSASRNCGRDCSIVSVFEPSSTDPWLYNCTVKMSPVENAKRPEHEVGERLMRLATSAIALGGPDGPNDTRSNSYPAASLFGIALNGSTEQTEYRLSRFATGMLAAVIESNTDIVLAGQMPTIGQKLNVSHWGIITLILWITAFLQLLVAVVATKVSERVVVPEGDSLSEARVLRGMVEEDVIDGEMGDNLGGKGKRLWIYRNRHVGDGLYDLYMEEVRA
;
A
#
# COMPACT_ATOMS: atom_id res chain seq x y z
N MET A 1 3.68 -26.31 -55.09
CA MET A 1 2.60 -25.35 -54.77
C MET A 1 3.31 -24.13 -54.18
N ASP A 2 4.18 -23.46 -54.94
CA ASP A 2 3.89 -22.60 -56.11
C ASP A 2 2.89 -21.51 -55.70
N ASN A 3 3.09 -20.20 -55.85
CA ASN A 3 4.12 -19.32 -56.41
C ASN A 3 3.75 -17.93 -55.82
N SER A 4 4.69 -17.11 -55.32
CA SER A 4 5.42 -16.06 -56.06
C SER A 4 4.64 -14.77 -56.42
N TRP A 5 5.08 -13.65 -55.81
CA TRP A 5 5.42 -12.33 -56.38
C TRP A 5 4.42 -11.41 -57.14
N GLY A 6 4.53 -10.10 -56.81
CA GLY A 6 4.37 -8.94 -57.71
C GLY A 6 3.04 -8.19 -57.58
N GLY A 7 2.90 -6.89 -57.31
CA GLY A 7 3.80 -5.75 -57.49
C GLY A 7 3.56 -5.05 -58.83
N ARG A 8 2.65 -4.05 -58.91
CA ARG A 8 2.86 -2.76 -59.61
C ARG A 8 1.67 -1.79 -59.61
N ASN A 9 2.04 -0.52 -59.47
CA ASN A 9 1.30 0.72 -59.71
C ASN A 9 0.73 0.87 -61.13
N LEU A 10 -0.42 1.55 -61.22
CA LEU A 10 -0.85 2.50 -62.29
C LEU A 10 -2.13 3.17 -61.74
N GLY A 11 -2.17 4.46 -61.37
CA GLY A 11 -2.16 5.63 -62.26
C GLY A 11 -3.40 5.60 -63.15
N SER A 12 -4.41 6.47 -63.09
CA SER A 12 -4.41 7.94 -63.17
C SER A 12 -5.91 8.38 -63.26
N THR A 13 -6.41 9.27 -62.39
CA THR A 13 -6.63 10.72 -62.60
C THR A 13 -8.04 11.11 -63.09
N ILE A 14 -8.56 12.23 -62.53
CA ILE A 14 -9.69 13.10 -62.94
C ILE A 14 -11.06 12.64 -62.38
N SER A 15 -11.78 13.39 -61.52
CA SER A 15 -12.09 14.82 -61.62
C SER A 15 -12.14 15.55 -60.25
N ARG A 16 -11.41 16.67 -60.21
CA ARG A 16 -11.40 17.74 -59.19
C ARG A 16 -12.59 18.68 -59.48
N GLY A 17 -13.16 19.44 -58.56
CA GLY A 17 -12.69 19.82 -57.24
C GLY A 17 -13.59 20.88 -56.62
N PHE A 18 -14.73 20.47 -56.07
CA PHE A 18 -15.54 21.36 -55.21
C PHE A 18 -16.16 20.62 -54.02
N THR A 19 -16.41 19.31 -54.14
CA THR A 19 -16.75 18.42 -53.01
C THR A 19 -15.52 17.97 -52.20
N SER A 20 -14.31 18.14 -52.73
CA SER A 20 -13.07 17.81 -52.00
C SER A 20 -12.75 18.80 -50.90
N GLY A 21 -13.24 20.04 -50.95
CA GLY A 21 -12.92 21.07 -49.95
C GLY A 21 -13.54 20.75 -48.58
N LEU A 22 -14.84 20.46 -48.56
CA LEU A 22 -15.60 20.17 -47.34
C LEU A 22 -15.33 18.75 -46.80
N SER A 23 -15.17 17.76 -47.68
CA SER A 23 -14.85 16.38 -47.29
C SER A 23 -13.40 16.21 -46.82
N GLN A 24 -12.42 16.95 -47.38
CA GLN A 24 -11.05 16.96 -46.84
C GLN A 24 -10.95 17.73 -45.52
N THR A 25 -11.71 18.81 -45.32
CA THR A 25 -11.71 19.50 -44.02
C THR A 25 -12.30 18.63 -42.91
N LEU A 26 -13.34 17.83 -43.19
CA LEU A 26 -13.96 16.94 -42.20
C LEU A 26 -13.09 15.71 -41.88
N THR A 27 -12.38 15.15 -42.87
CA THR A 27 -11.45 14.01 -42.64
C THR A 27 -10.14 14.45 -41.95
N ASN A 28 -9.62 15.65 -42.25
CA ASN A 28 -8.46 16.22 -41.54
C ASN A 28 -8.79 16.67 -40.09
N HIS A 29 -10.04 17.03 -39.81
CA HIS A 29 -10.51 17.40 -38.47
C HIS A 29 -10.37 16.25 -37.46
N ASN A 30 -10.56 15.02 -37.95
CA ASN A 30 -10.41 13.82 -37.15
C ASN A 30 -8.93 13.56 -36.83
N GLN A 31 -8.01 13.79 -37.77
CA GLN A 31 -6.58 13.52 -37.57
C GLN A 31 -5.92 14.47 -36.56
N ALA A 32 -6.14 15.79 -36.65
CA ALA A 32 -5.52 16.75 -35.72
C ALA A 32 -6.01 16.56 -34.28
N THR A 33 -7.31 16.28 -34.12
CA THR A 33 -7.92 16.00 -32.82
C THR A 33 -7.43 14.66 -32.26
N GLN A 34 -7.30 13.63 -33.11
CA GLN A 34 -6.71 12.34 -32.73
C GLN A 34 -5.23 12.47 -32.31
N ILE A 35 -4.43 13.30 -32.99
CA ILE A 35 -3.04 13.57 -32.60
C ILE A 35 -2.98 14.27 -31.25
N GLY A 36 -3.88 15.23 -31.00
CA GLY A 36 -3.99 15.90 -29.69
C GLY A 36 -4.32 14.92 -28.57
N TYR A 37 -5.33 14.06 -28.75
CA TYR A 37 -5.70 13.03 -27.77
C TYR A 37 -4.60 11.98 -27.57
N ALA A 38 -3.93 11.54 -28.63
CA ALA A 38 -2.80 10.62 -28.54
C ALA A 38 -1.62 11.25 -27.78
N SER A 39 -1.37 12.55 -27.98
CA SER A 39 -0.31 13.28 -27.27
C SER A 39 -0.60 13.47 -25.79
N LEU A 40 -1.88 13.61 -25.40
CA LEU A 40 -2.30 13.59 -24.00
C LEU A 40 -2.01 12.23 -23.36
N GLY A 41 -2.20 11.13 -24.10
CA GLY A 41 -1.85 9.76 -23.67
C GLY A 41 -0.38 9.56 -23.31
N LEU A 42 0.53 10.40 -23.82
CA LEU A 42 1.95 10.38 -23.46
C LEU A 42 2.28 11.21 -22.20
N CYS A 43 1.35 12.07 -21.77
CA CYS A 43 1.58 13.00 -20.66
C CYS A 43 1.06 12.50 -19.31
N TYR A 44 0.33 11.38 -19.31
CA TYR A 44 -0.09 10.68 -18.10
C TYR A 44 0.33 9.21 -18.15
N SER A 45 0.72 8.67 -17.00
CA SER A 45 0.92 7.24 -16.79
C SER A 45 -0.09 6.76 -15.76
N VAL A 46 -0.62 5.56 -15.95
CA VAL A 46 -1.37 4.86 -14.90
C VAL A 46 -0.35 3.98 -14.19
N GLU A 47 0.04 4.39 -13.00
CA GLU A 47 1.01 3.70 -12.17
C GLU A 47 0.28 2.97 -11.04
N LYS A 48 0.91 1.93 -10.49
CA LYS A 48 0.40 1.31 -9.27
C LYS A 48 0.66 2.25 -8.09
N THR A 49 -0.27 2.27 -7.14
CA THR A 49 -0.02 2.96 -5.87
C THR A 49 0.90 2.07 -5.04
N GLU A 50 2.12 2.53 -4.79
CA GLU A 50 3.12 1.80 -3.99
C GLU A 50 3.15 2.27 -2.53
N ASP A 51 2.49 3.38 -2.23
CA ASP A 51 2.48 4.06 -0.94
C ASP A 51 1.19 3.84 -0.14
N GLN A 52 0.04 3.82 -0.81
CA GLN A 52 -1.27 3.71 -0.16
C GLN A 52 -2.09 2.55 -0.73
N ALA A 53 -2.78 1.83 0.14
CA ALA A 53 -3.70 0.79 -0.23
C ALA A 53 -5.06 1.38 -0.60
N LEU A 54 -5.66 0.87 -1.67
CA LEU A 54 -7.08 1.03 -1.93
C LEU A 54 -7.85 0.08 -0.99
N LEU A 55 -8.57 0.64 -0.04
CA LEU A 55 -9.38 -0.12 0.91
C LEU A 55 -10.75 -0.44 0.30
N VAL A 56 -11.06 -1.73 0.16
CA VAL A 56 -12.32 -2.22 -0.42
C VAL A 56 -13.03 -3.09 0.63
N PRO A 57 -14.37 -3.03 0.76
CA PRO A 57 -15.08 -3.96 1.63
C PRO A 57 -14.82 -5.42 1.25
N GLY A 58 -14.38 -6.24 2.21
CA GLY A 58 -14.01 -7.63 1.94
C GLY A 58 -13.55 -8.38 3.19
N SER A 59 -12.89 -9.52 2.98
CA SER A 59 -12.30 -10.30 4.06
C SER A 59 -10.86 -9.86 4.31
N VAL A 60 -10.52 -9.64 5.57
CA VAL A 60 -9.17 -9.32 6.04
C VAL A 60 -8.65 -10.44 6.92
N SER A 61 -7.35 -10.66 6.83
CA SER A 61 -6.59 -11.56 7.70
C SER A 61 -5.95 -10.76 8.82
N ILE A 62 -6.14 -11.21 10.05
CA ILE A 62 -5.43 -10.70 11.24
C ILE A 62 -4.92 -11.87 12.06
N ALA A 63 -3.81 -11.69 12.75
CA ALA A 63 -3.29 -12.71 13.66
C ALA A 63 -4.26 -12.96 14.82
N ASN A 64 -4.45 -14.23 15.21
CA ASN A 64 -5.20 -14.56 16.42
C ASN A 64 -4.37 -14.27 17.67
N LEU A 65 -4.82 -13.34 18.51
CA LEU A 65 -4.10 -12.91 19.73
C LEU A 65 -4.71 -13.42 21.03
N SER A 66 -5.60 -14.41 20.96
CA SER A 66 -6.15 -15.06 22.15
C SER A 66 -5.11 -15.95 22.87
N THR A 67 -4.20 -16.56 22.11
CA THR A 67 -3.15 -17.48 22.60
C THR A 67 -1.84 -17.26 21.86
N ILE A 68 -0.77 -17.89 22.34
CA ILE A 68 0.53 -17.89 21.69
C ILE A 68 0.72 -19.19 20.90
N SER A 69 1.18 -19.09 19.64
CA SER A 69 1.56 -20.25 18.86
C SER A 69 2.92 -20.77 19.31
N THR A 70 2.97 -22.03 19.74
CA THR A 70 4.23 -22.69 20.15
C THR A 70 4.82 -23.57 19.07
N SER A 71 4.12 -23.83 17.96
CA SER A 71 4.47 -24.87 16.98
C SER A 71 5.74 -24.57 16.17
N SER A 72 6.07 -23.28 15.98
CA SER A 72 7.28 -22.84 15.29
C SER A 72 8.54 -22.91 16.16
N ILE A 73 8.40 -23.10 17.48
CA ILE A 73 9.50 -23.03 18.45
C ILE A 73 9.65 -24.35 19.23
N VAL A 74 8.55 -24.99 19.60
CA VAL A 74 8.52 -26.14 20.51
C VAL A 74 7.87 -27.34 19.82
N ASN A 75 8.59 -28.46 19.81
CA ASN A 75 8.14 -29.73 19.21
C ASN A 75 7.24 -30.59 20.16
N ALA A 76 6.77 -30.02 21.27
CA ALA A 76 6.03 -30.72 22.32
C ALA A 76 4.62 -30.14 22.51
N SER A 77 3.75 -30.88 23.21
CA SER A 77 2.39 -30.46 23.52
C SER A 77 2.34 -29.08 24.19
N SER A 78 1.25 -28.35 23.95
CA SER A 78 0.98 -27.01 24.47
C SER A 78 0.89 -27.02 26.00
N SER A 79 2.04 -26.89 26.66
CA SER A 79 2.16 -26.74 28.11
C SER A 79 2.45 -25.28 28.47
N THR A 80 2.13 -24.87 29.70
CA THR A 80 2.49 -23.54 30.21
C THR A 80 3.98 -23.23 30.03
N LYS A 81 4.85 -24.22 30.25
CA LYS A 81 6.31 -24.07 30.08
C LYS A 81 6.70 -23.88 28.61
N SER A 82 5.99 -24.54 27.69
CA SER A 82 6.15 -24.35 26.25
C SER A 82 5.77 -22.93 25.82
N GLU A 83 4.68 -22.38 26.36
CA GLU A 83 4.25 -20.99 26.10
C GLU A 83 5.26 -19.98 26.65
N GLU A 84 5.74 -20.19 27.87
CA GLU A 84 6.75 -19.34 28.52
C GLU A 84 8.07 -19.31 27.73
N TYR A 85 8.53 -20.48 27.29
CA TYR A 85 9.73 -20.58 26.45
C TYR A 85 9.53 -19.95 25.07
N ALA A 86 8.36 -20.16 24.45
CA ALA A 86 8.03 -19.54 23.17
C ALA A 86 7.97 -18.01 23.30
N ALA A 87 7.34 -17.49 24.35
CA ALA A 87 7.26 -16.06 24.64
C ALA A 87 8.65 -15.42 24.75
N ASN A 88 9.56 -16.03 25.51
CA ASN A 88 10.93 -15.57 25.60
C ASN A 88 11.65 -15.60 24.25
N SER A 89 11.51 -16.71 23.53
CA SER A 89 12.15 -16.92 22.22
C SER A 89 11.67 -15.91 21.18
N TYR A 90 10.37 -15.61 21.10
CA TYR A 90 9.85 -14.55 20.23
C TYR A 90 10.38 -13.16 20.61
N GLY A 91 10.50 -12.88 21.91
CA GLY A 91 11.14 -11.64 22.38
C GLY A 91 12.59 -11.51 21.91
N ILE A 92 13.35 -12.61 21.88
CA ILE A 92 14.71 -12.64 21.31
C ILE A 92 14.69 -12.52 19.78
N MET A 93 13.80 -13.23 19.09
CA MET A 93 13.65 -13.14 17.63
C MET A 93 13.27 -11.73 17.18
N SER A 94 12.58 -10.96 18.02
CA SER A 94 12.24 -9.57 17.76
C SER A 94 13.46 -8.65 17.59
N LEU A 95 14.66 -9.12 17.97
CA LEU A 95 15.92 -8.44 17.64
C LEU A 95 16.16 -8.32 16.13
N ALA A 96 15.57 -9.20 15.32
CA ALA A 96 15.63 -9.14 13.86
C ALA A 96 14.59 -8.19 13.24
N LEU A 97 13.62 -7.71 14.03
CA LEU A 97 12.61 -6.76 13.55
C LEU A 97 13.15 -5.34 13.57
N ASN A 98 12.78 -4.58 12.54
CA ASN A 98 13.17 -3.18 12.44
C ASN A 98 12.44 -2.32 13.47
N GLU A 99 13.20 -1.56 14.24
CA GLU A 99 12.71 -0.57 15.20
C GLU A 99 12.75 0.85 14.58
N GLY A 100 11.75 1.67 14.92
CA GLY A 100 11.69 3.09 14.60
C GLY A 100 11.31 3.93 15.83
N ILE A 101 11.17 5.24 15.63
CA ILE A 101 10.67 6.19 16.63
C ILE A 101 9.18 6.49 16.41
N PRO A 102 8.43 7.04 17.38
CA PRO A 102 7.01 7.34 17.21
C PRO A 102 6.67 8.20 15.99
N ASP A 103 7.58 9.07 15.54
CA ASP A 103 7.41 9.89 14.33
C ASP A 103 7.47 9.07 13.03
N ASP A 104 8.04 7.87 13.05
CA ASP A 104 8.12 6.96 11.90
C ASP A 104 6.82 6.15 11.69
N ILE A 105 5.82 6.32 12.57
CA ILE A 105 4.55 5.59 12.48
C ILE A 105 3.83 5.98 11.19
N LEU A 106 3.59 4.99 10.33
CA LEU A 106 2.89 5.16 9.07
C LEU A 106 1.42 5.53 9.30
N SER A 107 0.87 6.38 8.43
CA SER A 107 -0.55 6.69 8.45
C SER A 107 -1.40 5.46 8.13
N PRO A 108 -2.61 5.32 8.71
CA PRO A 108 -3.53 4.24 8.37
C PRO A 108 -3.81 4.19 6.86
N GLY A 109 -3.82 2.99 6.29
CA GLY A 109 -3.98 2.74 4.85
C GLY A 109 -2.67 2.65 4.07
N THR A 110 -1.52 3.00 4.68
CA THR A 110 -0.21 2.85 4.03
C THR A 110 0.14 1.38 3.83
N LEU A 111 0.67 1.04 2.65
CA LEU A 111 1.12 -0.32 2.36
C LEU A 111 2.32 -0.70 3.25
N PHE A 112 2.32 -1.94 3.73
CA PHE A 112 3.38 -2.46 4.60
C PHE A 112 4.25 -3.47 3.85
N PHE A 113 5.56 -3.26 3.91
CA PHE A 113 6.63 -4.05 3.32
C PHE A 113 7.61 -4.54 4.40
N ALA A 114 8.47 -5.51 4.05
CA ALA A 114 9.35 -6.16 5.01
C ALA A 114 10.45 -5.25 5.59
N ASP A 115 10.80 -4.16 4.90
CA ASP A 115 11.76 -3.15 5.32
C ASP A 115 11.15 -2.08 6.24
N ASN A 116 9.81 -2.02 6.35
CA ASN A 116 9.16 -1.13 7.28
C ASN A 116 9.47 -1.49 8.74
N LYS A 117 9.24 -0.50 9.63
CA LYS A 117 9.43 -0.64 11.07
C LYS A 117 8.23 -1.37 11.68
N PHE A 118 8.50 -2.34 12.56
CA PHE A 118 7.49 -3.17 13.20
C PHE A 118 7.07 -2.64 14.57
N LEU A 119 8.01 -2.04 15.29
CA LEU A 119 7.79 -1.47 16.62
C LEU A 119 8.43 -0.09 16.70
N PHE A 120 7.81 0.78 17.50
CA PHE A 120 8.18 2.18 17.63
C PHE A 120 8.41 2.49 19.10
N CYS A 121 9.65 2.78 19.49
CA CYS A 121 10.02 2.95 20.89
C CYS A 121 10.54 4.36 21.17
N ASP A 122 10.18 4.89 22.34
CA ASP A 122 10.70 6.14 22.88
C ASP A 122 10.81 6.02 24.41
N GLY A 123 12.05 6.01 24.92
CA GLY A 123 12.34 5.78 26.33
C GLY A 123 11.67 4.51 26.87
N GLY A 124 10.95 4.64 27.99
CA GLY A 124 10.24 3.54 28.64
C GLY A 124 8.93 3.09 27.97
N SER A 125 8.57 3.59 26.78
CA SER A 125 7.32 3.27 26.08
C SER A 125 7.58 2.76 24.67
N CYS A 126 6.89 1.70 24.28
CA CYS A 126 6.97 1.14 22.93
C CYS A 126 5.56 0.87 22.39
N VAL A 127 5.35 1.18 21.12
CA VAL A 127 4.08 1.07 20.43
C VAL A 127 4.20 0.05 19.30
N TYR A 128 3.19 -0.81 19.19
CA TYR A 128 2.98 -1.66 18.03
C TYR A 128 1.74 -1.18 17.28
N VAL A 129 1.82 -1.08 15.96
CA VAL A 129 0.70 -0.70 15.09
C VAL A 129 0.26 -1.91 14.29
N PHE A 130 -1.01 -2.26 14.40
CA PHE A 130 -1.55 -3.43 13.73
C PHE A 130 -1.70 -3.20 12.23
N ARG A 131 -1.59 -4.30 11.49
CA ARG A 131 -1.83 -4.35 10.05
C ARG A 131 -2.90 -5.37 9.73
N GLU A 132 -3.56 -5.16 8.61
CA GLU A 132 -4.53 -6.07 8.03
C GLU A 132 -4.02 -6.54 6.67
N THR A 133 -4.20 -7.82 6.39
CA THR A 133 -3.69 -8.45 5.17
C THR A 133 -4.86 -8.89 4.30
N ASN A 134 -4.70 -8.74 2.98
CA ASN A 134 -5.69 -9.21 2.02
C ASN A 134 -5.64 -10.74 1.91
N THR A 135 -6.75 -11.39 2.23
CA THR A 135 -6.86 -12.85 2.20
C THR A 135 -6.62 -13.46 0.82
N LEU A 136 -6.96 -12.73 -0.26
CA LEU A 136 -6.76 -13.20 -1.64
C LEU A 136 -5.28 -13.22 -2.05
N SER A 137 -4.42 -12.53 -1.30
CA SER A 137 -2.98 -12.45 -1.59
C SER A 137 -2.13 -13.41 -0.77
N LEU A 138 -2.67 -14.02 0.30
CA LEU A 138 -1.93 -14.88 1.23
C LEU A 138 -1.41 -16.16 0.55
N ASP A 139 -2.25 -16.82 -0.23
CA ASP A 139 -1.93 -18.13 -0.82
C ASP A 139 -1.19 -18.03 -2.15
N ASN A 140 -0.71 -16.85 -2.54
CA ASN A 140 -0.05 -16.65 -3.82
C ASN A 140 1.48 -16.85 -3.69
N PRO A 141 2.06 -17.97 -4.17
CA PRO A 141 3.49 -18.22 -4.04
C PRO A 141 4.37 -17.30 -4.91
N GLN A 142 3.77 -16.51 -5.81
CA GLN A 142 4.48 -15.65 -6.76
C GLN A 142 4.47 -14.17 -6.37
N ARG A 143 3.75 -13.78 -5.31
CA ARG A 143 3.61 -12.36 -4.89
C ARG A 143 3.60 -12.26 -3.38
N ALA A 144 4.23 -11.21 -2.85
CA ALA A 144 4.13 -10.90 -1.42
C ALA A 144 2.67 -10.59 -1.04
N PRO A 145 2.23 -11.00 0.16
CA PRO A 145 0.91 -10.63 0.68
C PRO A 145 0.75 -9.11 0.74
N VAL A 146 -0.41 -8.62 0.30
CA VAL A 146 -0.74 -7.20 0.35
C VAL A 146 -1.28 -6.88 1.74
N SER A 147 -0.49 -6.13 2.51
CA SER A 147 -0.83 -5.72 3.87
C SER A 147 -0.84 -4.20 3.97
N ALA A 148 -1.70 -3.65 4.82
CA ALA A 148 -1.73 -2.22 5.10
C ALA A 148 -1.84 -1.95 6.60
N VAL A 149 -1.23 -0.83 7.01
CA VAL A 149 -1.25 -0.34 8.39
C VAL A 149 -2.66 0.13 8.74
N THR A 150 -3.13 -0.19 9.94
CA THR A 150 -4.46 0.22 10.46
C THR A 150 -4.34 1.38 11.43
N ASP A 151 -5.47 1.90 11.90
CA ASP A 151 -5.56 2.88 12.99
C ASP A 151 -5.43 2.23 14.39
N ARG A 152 -5.28 0.91 14.46
CA ARG A 152 -5.15 0.17 15.71
C ARG A 152 -3.72 0.15 16.19
N LYS A 153 -3.52 0.46 17.46
CA LYS A 153 -2.21 0.43 18.11
C LYS A 153 -2.32 -0.01 19.56
N VAL A 154 -1.24 -0.58 20.08
CA VAL A 154 -1.11 -0.97 21.48
C VAL A 154 0.19 -0.41 22.03
N ASN A 155 0.14 0.11 23.25
CA ASN A 155 1.29 0.67 23.92
C ASN A 155 1.71 -0.25 25.06
N ILE A 156 3.02 -0.50 25.18
CA ILE A 156 3.62 -1.14 26.34
C ILE A 156 4.54 -0.14 27.01
N THR A 157 4.24 0.15 28.27
CA THR A 157 4.97 1.09 29.11
C THR A 157 5.61 0.34 30.27
N THR A 158 6.84 0.68 30.58
CA THR A 158 7.55 0.15 31.75
C THR A 158 7.93 1.28 32.67
N HIS A 159 7.77 1.06 33.97
CA HIS A 159 8.30 1.93 34.99
C HIS A 159 9.19 1.14 35.94
N CYS A 160 10.39 1.63 36.25
CA CYS A 160 11.38 0.95 37.07
C CYS A 160 11.89 1.82 38.21
N ASP A 161 12.02 1.22 39.39
CA ASP A 161 12.80 1.75 40.51
C ASP A 161 14.17 1.08 40.57
N ALA A 162 15.24 1.86 40.66
CA ALA A 162 16.60 1.36 40.84
C ALA A 162 16.99 1.33 42.33
N LEU A 163 17.39 0.16 42.80
CA LEU A 163 17.80 -0.12 44.17
C LEU A 163 19.26 -0.53 44.19
N LYS A 164 20.05 0.14 45.05
CA LYS A 164 21.47 -0.19 45.20
C LYS A 164 21.64 -1.42 46.07
N VAL A 165 22.43 -2.39 45.60
CA VAL A 165 22.73 -3.62 46.36
C VAL A 165 23.93 -3.35 47.28
N ARG A 166 23.76 -3.60 48.58
CA ARG A 166 24.78 -3.37 49.62
C ARG A 166 25.63 -4.61 49.90
N GLN A 167 25.00 -5.79 49.89
CA GLN A 167 25.64 -7.08 50.17
C GLN A 167 25.16 -8.15 49.20
N GLY A 168 26.03 -9.13 48.89
CA GLY A 168 25.70 -10.28 48.02
C GLY A 168 25.62 -9.98 46.53
N GLY A 169 25.95 -8.75 46.09
CA GLY A 169 25.75 -8.32 44.70
C GLY A 169 26.68 -8.93 43.64
N ASN A 170 27.61 -9.81 44.04
CA ASN A 170 28.52 -10.48 43.10
C ASN A 170 27.86 -11.63 42.31
N GLY A 171 26.61 -12.01 42.63
CA GLY A 171 25.85 -13.08 41.97
C GLY A 171 26.17 -14.51 42.41
N THR A 172 27.15 -14.69 43.32
CA THR A 172 27.53 -16.04 43.82
C THR A 172 26.63 -16.56 44.95
N GLY A 173 25.98 -15.64 45.66
CA GLY A 173 25.05 -15.96 46.75
C GLY A 173 23.60 -15.85 46.27
N GLU A 174 22.70 -16.53 46.99
CA GLU A 174 21.25 -16.47 46.71
C GLU A 174 20.55 -15.33 47.45
N LEU A 175 21.27 -14.61 48.32
CA LEU A 175 20.71 -13.55 49.14
C LEU A 175 21.45 -12.25 48.88
N ILE A 176 20.70 -11.22 48.50
CA ILE A 176 21.20 -9.86 48.38
C ILE A 176 20.51 -8.96 49.39
N THR A 177 21.25 -7.98 49.91
CA THR A 177 20.69 -6.94 50.77
C THR A 177 20.62 -5.66 49.95
N VAL A 178 19.41 -5.12 49.78
CA VAL A 178 19.17 -3.89 49.03
C VAL A 178 18.77 -2.75 49.96
N ASP A 179 19.18 -1.55 49.57
CA ASP A 179 18.81 -0.31 50.24
C ASP A 179 17.54 0.27 49.60
N ASN A 180 16.42 0.24 50.33
CA ASN A 180 15.15 0.81 49.91
C ASN A 180 14.89 2.19 50.54
N GLY A 181 15.96 2.96 50.81
CA GLY A 181 15.92 4.34 51.31
C GLY A 181 15.51 4.53 52.77
N SER A 182 14.80 3.57 53.38
CA SER A 182 14.37 3.62 54.78
C SER A 182 14.69 2.35 55.59
N ARG A 183 14.87 1.21 54.91
CA ARG A 183 15.27 -0.07 55.52
C ARG A 183 16.07 -0.90 54.52
N GLU A 184 17.00 -1.68 55.04
CA GLU A 184 17.65 -2.75 54.29
C GLU A 184 16.70 -3.96 54.21
N THR A 185 16.51 -4.50 53.01
CA THR A 185 15.69 -5.69 52.80
C THR A 185 16.51 -6.78 52.13
N ASN A 186 16.31 -8.01 52.59
CA ASN A 186 16.93 -9.18 51.99
C ASN A 186 16.03 -9.74 50.89
N ILE A 187 16.58 -9.92 49.70
CA ILE A 187 15.89 -10.44 48.52
C ILE A 187 16.62 -11.71 48.06
N THR A 188 15.85 -12.74 47.76
CA THR A 188 16.38 -13.98 47.20
C THR A 188 16.54 -13.84 45.68
N VAL A 189 17.73 -14.14 45.17
CA VAL A 189 18.04 -14.14 43.74
C VAL A 189 18.59 -15.51 43.32
N PRO A 190 18.37 -15.95 42.08
CA PRO A 190 19.02 -17.15 41.55
C PRO A 190 20.53 -17.01 41.57
N ARG A 191 21.23 -18.10 41.90
CA ARG A 191 22.68 -18.16 41.79
C ARG A 191 23.07 -18.14 40.32
N THR A 192 23.98 -17.23 39.94
CA THR A 192 24.57 -17.21 38.60
C THR A 192 25.86 -18.01 38.58
N GLU A 193 25.98 -18.99 37.68
CA GLU A 193 27.23 -19.74 37.49
C GLU A 193 28.30 -18.92 36.76
N VAL A 194 27.86 -18.03 35.88
CA VAL A 194 28.72 -17.15 35.10
C VAL A 194 28.71 -15.75 35.70
N LEU A 195 29.90 -15.21 35.95
CA LEU A 195 30.07 -13.85 36.47
C LEU A 195 29.54 -12.83 35.45
N SER A 196 28.77 -11.86 35.93
CA SER A 196 28.21 -10.74 35.14
C SER A 196 27.05 -11.09 34.20
N GLU A 197 26.33 -12.19 34.45
CA GLU A 197 25.04 -12.43 33.78
C GLU A 197 23.92 -11.61 34.42
N LYS A 198 23.21 -10.82 33.62
CA LYS A 198 22.03 -10.12 34.11
C LYS A 198 20.86 -11.09 34.24
N VAL A 199 20.21 -11.10 35.38
CA VAL A 199 19.11 -12.03 35.68
C VAL A 199 17.79 -11.28 35.72
N TYR A 200 16.81 -11.75 34.96
CA TYR A 200 15.44 -11.25 34.96
C TYR A 200 14.56 -12.24 35.70
N MET A 201 13.71 -11.73 36.57
CA MET A 201 12.86 -12.53 37.44
C MET A 201 11.44 -12.00 37.44
N THR A 202 10.46 -12.89 37.50
CA THR A 202 9.06 -12.55 37.65
C THR A 202 8.41 -13.59 38.56
N SER A 203 7.36 -13.24 39.29
CA SER A 203 6.64 -14.21 40.12
C SER A 203 5.15 -14.08 39.88
N ALA A 204 4.46 -15.20 39.70
CA ALA A 204 3.01 -15.18 39.53
C ALA A 204 2.26 -14.79 40.82
N SER A 205 2.94 -14.86 41.97
CA SER A 205 2.40 -14.41 43.27
C SER A 205 2.32 -12.88 43.40
N ARG A 206 3.13 -12.14 42.63
CA ARG A 206 3.16 -10.67 42.64
C ARG A 206 2.39 -10.15 41.44
N ASN A 207 1.17 -9.68 41.69
CA ASN A 207 0.29 -9.18 40.64
C ASN A 207 0.07 -7.68 40.77
N CYS A 208 0.06 -6.97 39.64
CA CYS A 208 -0.27 -5.55 39.53
C CYS A 208 -1.57 -5.29 38.74
N GLY A 209 -2.22 -6.32 38.19
CA GLY A 209 -3.38 -6.18 37.31
C GLY A 209 -3.49 -7.29 36.26
N ARG A 210 -4.49 -7.24 35.39
CA ARG A 210 -4.67 -8.22 34.29
C ARG A 210 -3.74 -7.94 33.10
N ASP A 211 -3.30 -6.69 33.00
CA ASP A 211 -2.61 -6.07 31.87
C ASP A 211 -1.16 -5.72 32.19
N CYS A 212 -0.60 -6.26 33.28
CA CYS A 212 0.76 -5.97 33.69
C CYS A 212 1.45 -7.14 34.40
N SER A 213 2.77 -7.05 34.45
CA SER A 213 3.63 -7.97 35.20
C SER A 213 4.71 -7.19 35.95
N ILE A 214 5.11 -7.72 37.10
CA ILE A 214 6.26 -7.21 37.86
C ILE A 214 7.49 -8.03 37.43
N VAL A 215 8.54 -7.33 37.01
CA VAL A 215 9.81 -7.89 36.60
C VAL A 215 10.92 -7.29 37.46
N SER A 216 11.61 -8.13 38.20
CA SER A 216 12.81 -7.74 38.93
C SER A 216 14.05 -8.08 38.12
N VAL A 217 14.97 -7.12 37.98
CA VAL A 217 16.18 -7.27 37.17
C VAL A 217 17.38 -7.13 38.09
N PHE A 218 18.19 -8.18 38.20
CA PHE A 218 19.40 -8.17 39.00
C PHE A 218 20.63 -8.08 38.09
N GLU A 219 21.44 -7.05 38.33
CA GLU A 219 22.70 -6.78 37.63
C GLU A 219 23.86 -7.09 38.58
N PRO A 220 24.42 -8.31 38.51
CA PRO A 220 25.52 -8.70 39.38
C PRO A 220 26.80 -7.98 38.99
N SER A 221 27.51 -7.47 40.00
CA SER A 221 28.79 -6.79 39.84
C SER A 221 29.58 -6.89 41.14
N SER A 222 30.90 -7.00 41.03
CA SER A 222 31.79 -6.97 42.18
C SER A 222 32.00 -5.56 42.74
N THR A 223 31.72 -4.53 41.93
CA THR A 223 31.99 -3.13 42.28
C THR A 223 30.72 -2.30 42.43
N ASP A 224 29.74 -2.45 41.54
CA ASP A 224 28.52 -1.64 41.54
C ASP A 224 27.28 -2.47 41.13
N PRO A 225 26.77 -3.33 42.03
CA PRO A 225 25.60 -4.16 41.77
C PRO A 225 24.28 -3.40 41.95
N TRP A 226 23.32 -3.67 41.06
CA TRP A 226 22.02 -3.02 41.03
C TRP A 226 20.87 -4.02 40.96
N LEU A 227 19.75 -3.67 41.60
CA LEU A 227 18.48 -4.37 41.46
C LEU A 227 17.45 -3.37 40.96
N TYR A 228 16.73 -3.71 39.91
CA TYR A 228 15.63 -2.92 39.40
C TYR A 228 14.32 -3.64 39.71
N ASN A 229 13.33 -2.88 40.18
CA ASN A 229 11.97 -3.39 40.34
C ASN A 229 11.08 -2.67 39.34
N CYS A 230 10.62 -3.40 38.33
CA CYS A 230 9.93 -2.83 37.19
C CYS A 230 8.49 -3.33 37.09
N THR A 231 7.57 -2.44 36.76
CA THR A 231 6.20 -2.76 36.37
C THR A 231 6.07 -2.55 34.87
N VAL A 232 5.84 -3.64 34.13
CA VAL A 232 5.61 -3.63 32.68
C VAL A 232 4.11 -3.74 32.44
N LYS A 233 3.52 -2.79 31.74
CA LYS A 233 2.08 -2.70 31.49
C LYS A 233 1.77 -2.58 30.01
N MET A 234 0.78 -3.33 29.55
CA MET A 234 0.24 -3.26 28.19
C MET A 234 -1.11 -2.53 28.23
N SER A 235 -1.31 -1.54 27.36
CA SER A 235 -2.60 -0.88 27.21
C SER A 235 -3.61 -1.80 26.48
N PRO A 236 -4.92 -1.55 26.61
CA PRO A 236 -5.89 -2.05 25.64
C PRO A 236 -5.54 -1.59 24.22
N VAL A 237 -6.03 -2.28 23.21
CA VAL A 237 -5.80 -1.92 21.81
C VAL A 237 -6.65 -0.69 21.47
N GLU A 238 -6.01 0.43 21.14
CA GLU A 238 -6.71 1.63 20.70
C GLU A 238 -7.41 1.36 19.36
N ASN A 239 -8.62 1.90 19.20
CA ASN A 239 -9.47 1.69 18.02
C ASN A 239 -9.87 0.23 17.76
N ALA A 240 -9.80 -0.65 18.77
CA ALA A 240 -10.42 -1.96 18.71
C ALA A 240 -11.95 -1.84 18.63
N LYS A 241 -12.54 -2.39 17.56
CA LYS A 241 -13.99 -2.36 17.30
C LYS A 241 -14.66 -3.70 17.62
N ARG A 242 -13.86 -4.74 17.86
CA ARG A 242 -14.29 -6.13 18.00
C ARG A 242 -13.38 -6.85 18.99
N PRO A 243 -13.86 -7.91 19.67
CA PRO A 243 -13.04 -8.66 20.62
C PRO A 243 -11.82 -9.31 19.96
N GLU A 244 -11.89 -9.70 18.69
CA GLU A 244 -10.77 -10.27 17.94
C GLU A 244 -9.64 -9.26 17.67
N HIS A 245 -9.90 -7.96 17.84
CA HIS A 245 -8.87 -6.93 17.68
C HIS A 245 -8.07 -6.71 18.97
N GLU A 246 -8.52 -7.24 20.10
CA GLU A 246 -7.86 -7.10 21.40
C GLU A 246 -6.80 -8.19 21.60
N VAL A 247 -5.82 -7.89 22.45
CA VAL A 247 -4.84 -8.88 22.89
C VAL A 247 -5.43 -9.68 24.06
N GLY A 248 -5.40 -11.00 23.97
CA GLY A 248 -5.92 -11.87 25.03
C GLY A 248 -5.12 -11.72 26.33
N GLU A 249 -5.80 -11.77 27.48
CA GLU A 249 -5.18 -11.59 28.80
C GLU A 249 -3.98 -12.50 29.05
N ARG A 250 -4.08 -13.77 28.61
CA ARG A 250 -2.97 -14.72 28.74
C ARG A 250 -1.74 -14.23 27.96
N LEU A 251 -1.94 -13.74 26.74
CA LEU A 251 -0.87 -13.22 25.89
C LEU A 251 -0.31 -11.91 26.43
N MET A 252 -1.14 -11.01 26.96
CA MET A 252 -0.66 -9.78 27.62
C MET A 252 0.27 -10.09 28.80
N ARG A 253 -0.11 -11.04 29.66
CA ARG A 253 0.72 -11.46 30.79
C ARG A 253 2.01 -12.14 30.34
N LEU A 254 1.95 -12.99 29.31
CA LEU A 254 3.14 -13.59 28.72
C LEU A 254 4.08 -12.52 28.15
N ALA A 255 3.57 -11.56 27.37
CA ALA A 255 4.37 -10.50 26.76
C ALA A 255 5.05 -9.60 27.80
N THR A 256 4.30 -9.15 28.81
CA THR A 256 4.80 -8.24 29.87
C THR A 256 5.85 -8.88 30.79
N SER A 257 5.89 -10.22 30.88
CA SER A 257 6.87 -10.96 31.69
C SER A 257 7.91 -11.72 30.85
N ALA A 258 7.78 -11.71 29.51
CA ALA A 258 8.46 -12.63 28.59
C ALA A 258 9.98 -12.74 28.79
N ILE A 259 10.64 -11.62 29.11
CA ILE A 259 12.10 -11.57 29.30
C ILE A 259 12.58 -12.43 30.47
N ALA A 260 11.75 -12.63 31.49
CA ALA A 260 12.07 -13.45 32.67
C ALA A 260 11.60 -14.91 32.53
N LEU A 261 10.90 -15.25 31.45
CA LEU A 261 10.34 -16.57 31.20
C LEU A 261 11.32 -17.49 30.46
N GLY A 262 11.05 -18.80 30.48
CA GLY A 262 11.77 -19.80 29.69
C GLY A 262 13.05 -20.38 30.32
N GLY A 263 13.53 -19.80 31.42
CA GLY A 263 14.65 -20.34 32.18
C GLY A 263 14.22 -21.26 33.34
N PRO A 264 15.13 -21.58 34.28
CA PRO A 264 14.84 -22.45 35.41
C PRO A 264 13.84 -21.81 36.38
N ASP A 265 13.06 -22.68 37.01
CA ASP A 265 12.13 -22.30 38.06
C ASP A 265 12.92 -21.96 39.32
N GLY A 266 12.79 -20.72 39.79
CA GLY A 266 13.39 -20.23 41.02
C GLY A 266 12.54 -20.53 42.26
N PRO A 267 13.03 -20.18 43.46
CA PRO A 267 12.29 -20.36 44.70
C PRO A 267 10.99 -19.54 44.71
N ASN A 268 9.97 -20.05 45.42
CA ASN A 268 8.68 -19.37 45.64
C ASN A 268 7.93 -18.94 44.37
N ASP A 269 7.80 -19.84 43.39
CA ASP A 269 7.06 -19.58 42.12
C ASP A 269 7.63 -18.38 41.35
N THR A 270 8.95 -18.23 41.39
CA THR A 270 9.68 -17.23 40.62
C THR A 270 10.14 -17.88 39.33
N ARG A 271 9.80 -17.29 38.18
CA ARG A 271 10.43 -17.63 36.90
C ARG A 271 11.62 -16.72 36.70
N SER A 272 12.71 -17.29 36.21
CA SER A 272 13.93 -16.54 35.97
C SER A 272 14.56 -16.91 34.64
N ASN A 273 15.22 -15.95 34.03
CA ASN A 273 16.07 -16.15 32.87
C ASN A 273 17.28 -15.22 32.94
N SER A 274 18.43 -15.69 32.46
CA SER A 274 19.68 -14.94 32.51
C SER A 274 20.24 -14.66 31.11
N TYR A 275 20.86 -13.49 30.96
CA TYR A 275 21.43 -13.02 29.71
C TYR A 275 22.89 -12.63 29.91
N PRO A 276 23.81 -13.13 29.05
CA PRO A 276 25.22 -12.81 29.16
C PRO A 276 25.47 -11.34 28.83
N ALA A 277 26.46 -10.73 29.48
CA ALA A 277 26.83 -9.32 29.28
C ALA A 277 27.13 -8.94 27.83
N ALA A 278 27.48 -9.91 26.97
CA ALA A 278 27.69 -9.72 25.54
C ALA A 278 26.40 -9.56 24.73
N SER A 279 25.23 -9.89 25.31
CA SER A 279 23.93 -9.78 24.65
C SER A 279 23.26 -8.42 24.92
N LEU A 280 22.38 -8.01 24.01
CA LEU A 280 21.67 -6.72 24.10
C LEU A 280 20.90 -6.55 25.42
N PHE A 281 20.33 -7.63 25.94
CA PHE A 281 19.57 -7.65 27.20
C PHE A 281 20.44 -7.96 28.42
N GLY A 282 21.69 -8.34 28.25
CA GLY A 282 22.61 -8.65 29.34
C GLY A 282 23.57 -7.52 29.73
N ILE A 283 23.71 -6.48 28.90
CA ILE A 283 24.61 -5.34 29.18
C ILE A 283 24.29 -4.68 30.53
N ALA A 284 25.31 -4.27 31.27
CA ALA A 284 25.18 -3.51 32.51
C ALA A 284 24.63 -2.09 32.23
N LEU A 285 23.72 -1.62 33.08
CA LEU A 285 23.03 -0.33 32.96
C LEU A 285 23.34 0.61 34.14
N ASN A 286 24.12 0.16 35.14
CA ASN A 286 24.72 0.99 36.19
C ASN A 286 23.72 1.91 36.93
N GLY A 287 22.53 1.41 37.23
CA GLY A 287 21.47 2.13 37.94
C GLY A 287 20.56 2.99 37.04
N SER A 288 20.72 2.96 35.71
CA SER A 288 19.82 3.69 34.79
C SER A 288 18.45 3.01 34.69
N THR A 289 17.42 3.67 35.23
CA THR A 289 16.03 3.22 35.11
C THR A 289 15.52 3.37 33.68
N GLU A 290 15.77 4.51 33.03
CA GLU A 290 15.33 4.79 31.65
C GLU A 290 15.77 3.72 30.65
N GLN A 291 17.05 3.32 30.69
CA GLN A 291 17.55 2.28 29.79
C GLN A 291 16.94 0.90 30.12
N THR A 292 16.68 0.63 31.40
CA THR A 292 16.03 -0.62 31.83
C THR A 292 14.58 -0.67 31.36
N GLU A 293 13.85 0.43 31.53
CA GLU A 293 12.47 0.60 31.07
C GLU A 293 12.37 0.41 29.55
N TYR A 294 13.26 1.04 28.78
CA TYR A 294 13.34 0.87 27.33
C TYR A 294 13.56 -0.60 26.94
N ARG A 295 14.52 -1.30 27.58
CA ARG A 295 14.81 -2.70 27.27
C ARG A 295 13.61 -3.61 27.52
N LEU A 296 12.90 -3.41 28.63
CA LEU A 296 11.72 -4.18 29.00
C LEU A 296 10.53 -3.89 28.07
N SER A 297 10.24 -2.63 27.80
CA SER A 297 9.15 -2.22 26.90
C SER A 297 9.41 -2.70 25.47
N ARG A 298 10.66 -2.57 24.99
CA ARG A 298 11.06 -3.14 23.70
C ARG A 298 10.83 -4.64 23.72
N PHE A 299 11.41 -5.38 24.67
CA PHE A 299 11.31 -6.85 24.68
C PHE A 299 9.86 -7.33 24.62
N ALA A 300 8.99 -6.74 25.43
CA ALA A 300 7.57 -7.08 25.45
C ALA A 300 6.86 -6.73 24.13
N THR A 301 7.15 -5.58 23.54
CA THR A 301 6.53 -5.12 22.27
C THR A 301 7.03 -5.95 21.09
N GLY A 302 8.32 -6.25 21.09
CA GLY A 302 8.96 -7.11 20.11
C GLY A 302 8.46 -8.55 20.19
N MET A 303 8.26 -9.09 21.40
CA MET A 303 7.61 -10.38 21.60
C MET A 303 6.21 -10.37 20.96
N LEU A 304 5.39 -9.35 21.25
CA LEU A 304 4.06 -9.24 20.65
C LEU A 304 4.12 -9.16 19.12
N ALA A 305 5.03 -8.35 18.57
CA ALA A 305 5.24 -8.22 17.14
C ALA A 305 5.59 -9.57 16.49
N ALA A 306 6.55 -10.30 17.06
CA ALA A 306 6.97 -11.61 16.57
C ALA A 306 5.87 -12.68 16.71
N VAL A 307 5.05 -12.61 17.78
CA VAL A 307 3.86 -13.46 17.93
C VAL A 307 2.84 -13.16 16.84
N ILE A 308 2.61 -11.90 16.48
CA ILE A 308 1.70 -11.53 15.39
C ILE A 308 2.19 -12.10 14.05
N GLU A 309 3.50 -12.12 13.78
CA GLU A 309 4.04 -12.76 12.56
C GLU A 309 3.89 -14.28 12.54
N SER A 310 3.89 -14.93 13.71
CA SER A 310 3.98 -16.39 13.81
C SER A 310 2.67 -17.08 14.17
N ASN A 311 1.70 -16.34 14.71
CA ASN A 311 0.40 -16.91 15.07
C ASN A 311 -0.40 -17.23 13.82
N THR A 312 -1.35 -18.15 13.97
CA THR A 312 -2.31 -18.45 12.91
C THR A 312 -3.25 -17.27 12.73
N ASP A 313 -3.47 -16.90 11.48
CA ASP A 313 -4.42 -15.86 11.12
C ASP A 313 -5.88 -16.34 11.28
N ILE A 314 -6.75 -15.37 11.57
CA ILE A 314 -8.20 -15.48 11.50
C ILE A 314 -8.73 -14.52 10.44
N VAL A 315 -9.77 -14.96 9.74
CA VAL A 315 -10.39 -14.19 8.66
C VAL A 315 -11.66 -13.53 9.16
N LEU A 316 -11.74 -12.21 8.99
CA LEU A 316 -12.87 -11.39 9.43
C LEU A 316 -13.35 -10.48 8.31
N ALA A 317 -14.61 -10.05 8.38
CA ALA A 317 -15.12 -9.02 7.47
C ALA A 317 -14.55 -7.64 7.87
N GLY A 318 -13.90 -6.95 6.92
CA GLY A 318 -13.21 -5.68 7.13
C GLY A 318 -12.98 -4.92 5.82
N GLN A 319 -11.96 -4.05 5.81
CA GLN A 319 -11.55 -3.28 4.65
C GLN A 319 -10.29 -3.92 4.06
N MET A 320 -10.46 -4.77 3.04
CA MET A 320 -9.34 -5.46 2.41
C MET A 320 -8.41 -4.46 1.70
N PRO A 321 -7.10 -4.46 1.98
CA PRO A 321 -6.17 -3.62 1.26
C PRO A 321 -5.90 -4.20 -0.13
N THR A 322 -5.96 -3.34 -1.14
CA THR A 322 -5.65 -3.70 -2.52
C THR A 322 -4.68 -2.70 -3.13
N ILE A 323 -3.83 -3.15 -4.04
CA ILE A 323 -2.93 -2.25 -4.76
C ILE A 323 -3.78 -1.51 -5.80
N GLY A 324 -3.98 -0.22 -5.55
CA GLY A 324 -4.69 0.67 -6.46
C GLY A 324 -3.85 1.07 -7.68
N GLN A 325 -4.48 1.81 -8.58
CA GLN A 325 -3.81 2.51 -9.66
C GLN A 325 -3.97 4.02 -9.44
N LYS A 326 -2.87 4.77 -9.52
CA LYS A 326 -2.87 6.22 -9.50
C LYS A 326 -2.50 6.76 -10.87
N LEU A 327 -3.23 7.80 -11.29
CA LEU A 327 -2.90 8.55 -12.48
C LEU A 327 -1.76 9.50 -12.12
N ASN A 328 -0.55 9.20 -12.58
CA ASN A 328 0.58 10.10 -12.44
C ASN A 328 0.64 11.04 -13.65
N VAL A 329 0.41 12.33 -13.38
CA VAL A 329 0.49 13.38 -14.39
C VAL A 329 1.83 14.09 -14.22
N SER A 330 2.80 13.64 -15.00
CA SER A 330 4.18 14.10 -14.91
C SER A 330 4.37 15.57 -15.28
N HIS A 331 3.60 16.09 -16.25
CA HIS A 331 3.77 17.46 -16.78
C HIS A 331 2.43 18.18 -17.01
N TRP A 332 1.83 18.72 -15.94
CA TRP A 332 0.61 19.54 -16.02
C TRP A 332 0.74 20.73 -16.99
N GLY A 333 1.93 21.33 -17.10
CA GLY A 333 2.19 22.43 -18.03
C GLY A 333 2.10 22.02 -19.51
N ILE A 334 2.54 20.81 -19.86
CA ILE A 334 2.48 20.33 -21.25
C ILE A 334 1.04 19.97 -21.62
N ILE A 335 0.31 19.33 -20.70
CA ILE A 335 -1.11 19.00 -20.90
C ILE A 335 -1.93 20.26 -21.16
N THR A 336 -1.76 21.28 -20.30
CA THR A 336 -2.49 22.55 -20.47
C THR A 336 -2.11 23.25 -21.78
N LEU A 337 -0.85 23.20 -22.19
CA LEU A 337 -0.39 23.73 -23.48
C LEU A 337 -1.02 23.01 -24.67
N ILE A 338 -1.07 21.67 -24.66
CA ILE A 338 -1.71 20.88 -25.72
C ILE A 338 -3.20 21.23 -25.81
N LEU A 339 -3.89 21.30 -24.66
CA LEU A 339 -5.32 21.67 -24.61
C LEU A 339 -5.58 23.08 -25.15
N TRP A 340 -4.70 24.04 -24.87
CA TRP A 340 -4.81 25.40 -25.41
C TRP A 340 -4.60 25.43 -26.92
N ILE A 341 -3.60 24.71 -27.43
CA ILE A 341 -3.31 24.67 -28.87
C ILE A 341 -4.47 24.01 -29.63
N THR A 342 -5.02 22.90 -29.13
CA THR A 342 -6.14 22.22 -29.79
C THR A 342 -7.40 23.08 -29.78
N ALA A 343 -7.74 23.71 -28.66
CA ALA A 343 -8.88 24.63 -28.57
C ALA A 343 -8.73 25.82 -29.52
N PHE A 344 -7.53 26.42 -29.58
CA PHE A 344 -7.24 27.54 -30.48
C PHE A 344 -7.36 27.13 -31.96
N LEU A 345 -6.83 25.96 -32.31
CA LEU A 345 -6.91 25.44 -33.68
C LEU A 345 -8.35 25.15 -34.10
N GLN A 346 -9.15 24.55 -33.21
CA GLN A 346 -10.58 24.30 -33.45
C GLN A 346 -11.35 25.61 -33.66
N LEU A 347 -11.07 26.63 -32.84
CA LEU A 347 -11.66 27.95 -33.00
C LEU A 347 -11.29 28.61 -34.33
N LEU A 348 -10.03 28.52 -34.75
CA LEU A 348 -9.58 29.02 -36.05
C LEU A 348 -10.33 28.38 -37.22
N VAL A 349 -10.51 27.05 -37.19
CA VAL A 349 -11.25 26.33 -38.23
C VAL A 349 -12.72 26.76 -38.25
N ALA A 350 -13.37 26.95 -37.09
CA ALA A 350 -14.74 27.43 -37.03
C ALA A 350 -14.90 28.85 -37.62
N VAL A 351 -13.94 29.74 -37.36
CA VAL A 351 -13.92 31.09 -37.95
C VAL A 351 -13.74 31.02 -39.47
N VAL A 352 -12.86 30.14 -39.97
CA VAL A 352 -12.69 29.95 -41.42
C VAL A 352 -13.94 29.35 -42.05
N ALA A 353 -14.61 28.39 -41.40
CA ALA A 353 -15.84 27.78 -41.90
C ALA A 353 -17.03 28.75 -41.93
N THR A 354 -17.15 29.64 -40.93
CA THR A 354 -18.19 30.68 -40.93
C THR A 354 -17.94 31.72 -42.02
N LYS A 355 -16.69 32.18 -42.21
CA LYS A 355 -16.31 33.04 -43.35
C LYS A 355 -16.47 32.34 -44.70
N VAL A 356 -16.19 31.04 -44.71
CA VAL A 356 -16.62 29.99 -45.64
C VAL A 356 -18.04 30.21 -46.18
N SER A 357 -18.94 29.95 -45.25
CA SER A 357 -20.39 29.90 -45.42
C SER A 357 -20.98 31.26 -45.77
N GLU A 358 -20.43 32.37 -45.26
CA GLU A 358 -20.89 33.73 -45.63
C GLU A 358 -20.65 34.05 -47.11
N ARG A 359 -19.67 33.40 -47.77
CA ARG A 359 -19.39 33.60 -49.20
C ARG A 359 -20.17 32.67 -50.13
N VAL A 360 -20.85 31.66 -49.58
CA VAL A 360 -21.73 30.79 -50.35
C VAL A 360 -23.14 31.31 -50.18
N VAL A 361 -23.58 32.12 -51.15
CA VAL A 361 -25.01 32.42 -51.30
C VAL A 361 -25.65 31.15 -51.82
N VAL A 362 -26.27 30.38 -50.92
CA VAL A 362 -27.21 29.33 -51.32
C VAL A 362 -28.40 30.08 -51.92
N PRO A 363 -28.70 29.91 -53.23
CA PRO A 363 -29.92 30.47 -53.79
C PRO A 363 -31.10 30.00 -52.93
N GLU A 364 -32.13 30.83 -52.72
CA GLU A 364 -33.40 30.36 -52.17
C GLU A 364 -34.03 29.38 -53.18
N GLY A 365 -33.55 28.15 -53.14
CA GLY A 365 -34.00 27.03 -53.93
C GLY A 365 -34.98 26.25 -53.07
N ASP A 366 -36.23 26.27 -53.52
CA ASP A 366 -37.32 25.39 -53.13
C ASP A 366 -36.84 24.06 -52.52
N SER A 367 -37.47 23.61 -51.43
CA SER A 367 -37.09 22.41 -50.65
C SER A 367 -36.94 21.12 -51.49
N LEU A 368 -37.43 21.13 -52.74
CA LEU A 368 -37.19 20.13 -53.77
C LEU A 368 -35.73 20.01 -54.27
N SER A 369 -34.93 21.07 -54.15
CA SER A 369 -33.56 21.13 -54.68
C SER A 369 -32.55 20.49 -53.74
N GLU A 370 -32.69 20.69 -52.42
CA GLU A 370 -31.94 19.95 -51.39
C GLU A 370 -32.30 18.45 -51.38
N ALA A 371 -33.58 18.12 -51.57
CA ALA A 371 -34.04 16.73 -51.64
C ALA A 371 -33.47 15.95 -52.85
N ARG A 372 -33.13 16.63 -53.95
CA ARG A 372 -32.50 15.98 -55.13
C ARG A 372 -31.02 15.68 -54.95
N VAL A 373 -30.31 16.47 -54.13
CA VAL A 373 -28.90 16.20 -53.81
C VAL A 373 -28.78 15.01 -52.86
N LEU A 374 -29.66 14.94 -51.85
CA LEU A 374 -29.74 13.76 -50.96
C LEU A 374 -30.16 12.50 -51.74
N ARG A 375 -31.04 12.62 -52.74
CA ARG A 375 -31.45 11.49 -53.58
C ARG A 375 -30.30 10.93 -54.42
N GLY A 376 -29.42 11.78 -54.95
CA GLY A 376 -28.23 11.32 -55.69
C GLY A 376 -27.25 10.53 -54.83
N MET A 377 -27.08 10.92 -53.57
CA MET A 377 -26.24 10.17 -52.61
C MET A 377 -26.91 8.88 -52.13
N VAL A 378 -28.25 8.85 -52.02
CA VAL A 378 -29.00 7.63 -51.68
C VAL A 378 -29.05 6.65 -52.86
N GLU A 379 -29.13 7.12 -54.12
CA GLU A 379 -29.10 6.25 -55.30
C GLU A 379 -27.71 5.63 -55.53
N GLU A 380 -26.60 6.32 -55.27
CA GLU A 380 -25.26 5.71 -55.36
C GLU A 380 -25.04 4.60 -54.31
N ASP A 381 -25.49 4.79 -53.07
CA ASP A 381 -25.40 3.75 -52.02
C ASP A 381 -26.39 2.59 -52.24
N VAL A 382 -27.50 2.81 -52.96
CA VAL A 382 -28.47 1.75 -53.31
C VAL A 382 -28.05 1.00 -54.59
N ILE A 383 -27.36 1.64 -55.54
CA ILE A 383 -26.88 1.01 -56.78
C ILE A 383 -25.64 0.12 -56.54
N ASP A 384 -24.83 0.39 -55.53
CA ASP A 384 -23.77 -0.56 -55.10
C ASP A 384 -24.30 -1.71 -54.23
N GLY A 385 -25.61 -1.72 -53.91
CA GLY A 385 -26.27 -2.70 -53.05
C GLY A 385 -27.11 -3.78 -53.75
N GLU A 386 -27.55 -3.60 -55.01
CA GLU A 386 -28.44 -4.57 -55.69
C GLU A 386 -28.11 -4.83 -57.17
N MET A 387 -27.74 -6.09 -57.46
CA MET A 387 -27.80 -6.82 -58.75
C MET A 387 -26.95 -6.27 -59.93
N GLY A 388 -26.08 -7.06 -60.55
CA GLY A 388 -26.32 -8.44 -60.99
C GLY A 388 -26.97 -8.44 -62.38
N ASP A 389 -26.18 -8.84 -63.37
CA ASP A 389 -26.55 -9.23 -64.74
C ASP A 389 -26.99 -8.18 -65.78
N ASN A 390 -26.11 -8.06 -66.79
CA ASN A 390 -26.37 -7.99 -68.23
C ASN A 390 -27.70 -7.37 -68.73
N LEU A 391 -27.62 -6.23 -69.42
CA LEU A 391 -27.86 -6.10 -70.87
C LEU A 391 -27.84 -4.63 -71.33
N GLY A 392 -27.14 -4.37 -72.44
CA GLY A 392 -27.66 -3.49 -73.50
C GLY A 392 -27.59 -1.97 -73.32
N GLY A 393 -26.44 -1.41 -73.69
CA GLY A 393 -26.26 -0.10 -74.34
C GLY A 393 -27.17 1.07 -73.97
N LYS A 394 -26.65 2.01 -73.17
CA LYS A 394 -27.11 3.41 -73.12
C LYS A 394 -25.90 4.31 -72.82
N GLY A 395 -25.66 5.29 -73.70
CA GLY A 395 -24.55 6.24 -73.59
C GLY A 395 -24.50 6.91 -72.22
N LYS A 396 -23.28 7.11 -71.71
CA LYS A 396 -23.03 7.77 -70.43
C LYS A 396 -23.48 9.22 -70.56
N ARG A 397 -24.57 9.58 -69.86
CA ARG A 397 -25.01 10.97 -69.76
C ARG A 397 -24.14 11.62 -68.69
N LEU A 398 -23.27 12.53 -69.11
CA LEU A 398 -22.37 13.24 -68.20
C LEU A 398 -22.94 14.65 -68.00
N TRP A 399 -23.38 14.94 -66.77
CA TRP A 399 -23.77 16.28 -66.37
C TRP A 399 -22.52 17.05 -65.99
N ILE A 400 -22.20 18.10 -66.75
CA ILE A 400 -21.02 18.93 -66.52
C ILE A 400 -21.49 20.30 -66.03
N TYR A 401 -20.97 20.75 -64.90
CA TYR A 401 -21.13 22.13 -64.44
C TYR A 401 -20.25 23.04 -65.28
N ARG A 402 -20.86 24.02 -65.96
CA ARG A 402 -20.13 25.11 -66.61
C ARG A 402 -20.43 26.43 -65.92
N ASN A 403 -19.46 27.32 -65.99
CA ASN A 403 -19.63 28.70 -65.55
C ASN A 403 -19.71 29.62 -66.77
N ARG A 404 -20.59 30.62 -66.69
CA ARG A 404 -20.61 31.75 -67.61
C ARG A 404 -20.32 33.01 -66.82
N HIS A 405 -19.31 33.75 -67.24
CA HIS A 405 -18.95 35.02 -66.61
C HIS A 405 -19.99 36.08 -66.99
N VAL A 406 -20.64 36.68 -65.99
CA VAL A 406 -21.75 37.63 -66.19
C VAL A 406 -21.32 39.08 -65.94
N GLY A 407 -20.07 39.31 -65.49
CA GLY A 407 -19.51 40.64 -65.22
C GLY A 407 -19.32 40.90 -63.72
N ASP A 408 -18.50 41.90 -63.40
CA ASP A 408 -18.16 42.35 -62.03
C ASP A 408 -17.59 41.25 -61.09
N GLY A 409 -16.89 40.27 -61.69
CA GLY A 409 -16.30 39.13 -60.96
C GLY A 409 -17.31 38.05 -60.57
N LEU A 410 -18.57 38.15 -61.03
CA LEU A 410 -19.64 37.20 -60.75
C LEU A 410 -19.72 36.11 -61.84
N TYR A 411 -19.86 34.86 -61.41
CA TYR A 411 -20.00 33.69 -62.27
C TYR A 411 -21.35 33.02 -62.04
N ASP A 412 -22.08 32.81 -63.12
CA ASP A 412 -23.32 32.02 -63.12
C ASP A 412 -22.98 30.57 -63.46
N LEU A 413 -23.40 29.66 -62.59
CA LEU A 413 -23.13 28.22 -62.68
C LEU A 413 -24.40 27.52 -63.12
N TYR A 414 -24.35 26.88 -64.29
CA TYR A 414 -25.45 26.07 -64.79
C TYR A 414 -24.95 24.69 -65.22
N MET A 415 -25.82 23.69 -65.11
CA MET A 415 -25.55 22.34 -65.61
C MET A 415 -26.02 22.21 -67.05
N GLU A 416 -25.16 21.67 -67.91
CA GLU A 416 -25.56 21.20 -69.24
C GLU A 416 -25.44 19.66 -69.30
N GLU A 417 -26.41 19.02 -69.95
CA GLU A 417 -26.35 17.59 -70.25
C GLU A 417 -25.49 17.39 -71.50
N VAL A 418 -24.34 16.72 -71.35
CA VAL A 418 -23.50 16.35 -72.49
C VAL A 418 -23.62 14.85 -72.71
N ARG A 419 -24.03 14.44 -73.92
CA ARG A 419 -23.93 13.03 -74.33
C ARG A 419 -22.47 12.71 -74.62
N ALA A 420 -21.89 11.81 -73.84
CA ALA A 420 -20.60 11.20 -74.12
C ALA A 420 -20.77 9.96 -75.01
#